data_AF-A0A1Z5K2F1-F1
#
_entry.id   AF-A0A1Z5K2F1-F1
#
_cell.length_a   1.000
_cell.length_b   1.000
_cell.length_c   1.000
_cell.angle_alpha   90.00
_cell.angle_beta   90.00
_cell.angle_gamma   90.00
#
_symmetry.space_group_name_H-M   'P 1'
#
loop_
_entity.id
_entity.type
_entity.pdbx_description
1 polymer ?
#
loop_
_entity_poly.entity_id
_entity_poly.type
_entity_poly.pdbx_seq_one_letter_code
_entity_poly.pdbx_strand_id
1 'polypeptide(L)'
;MVYYHSTRNELSSEVDSQHTSWFMATAFALIALVAAAKAVHLDGLSDIKNQPKNIKWIGSAILCALGLSLFGFLTALFLRHHFTGNMLECVLAFLTVGIWAAVMPAIVNPKNTVATAGEFGQIVNANLFLFPWLGLIAAVVVLVGSLRTFFDRDVARNDKNSSSFVHWGAFVASSLIVMMSASHQFEDMLCDDEDTTMCARLQYAIWLGAIGGFLAFLWMMWDLCLPTRLGLVETVLSIAILTAWGFGVAFITFSNHAPAPTFSTLYFFSWASFFLAARLVASAVYRLFGAAKPSHDYSEDDYAKHNEQEIDYSEEDNEESGRGAVVVDDEGIAAVPPTSVANAHDQMYK
;
A
#
# COMPACT_ATOMS: atom_id res chain seq x y z
N MET A 1 13.84 -32.92 8.73
CA MET A 1 13.10 -32.50 7.51
C MET A 1 11.62 -32.26 7.87
N VAL A 2 11.27 -31.18 8.60
CA VAL A 2 9.88 -30.89 9.06
C VAL A 2 9.61 -29.37 9.17
N TYR A 3 10.12 -28.54 8.24
CA TYR A 3 9.88 -27.08 8.26
C TYR A 3 8.92 -26.59 7.14
N TYR A 4 8.38 -27.48 6.32
CA TYR A 4 7.63 -27.09 5.12
C TYR A 4 6.14 -26.77 5.34
N HIS A 5 5.56 -27.09 6.49
CA HIS A 5 4.10 -26.97 6.65
C HIS A 5 3.62 -25.60 7.16
N SER A 6 4.47 -24.82 7.85
CA SER A 6 4.06 -23.55 8.45
C SER A 6 4.01 -22.39 7.44
N THR A 7 4.95 -22.34 6.49
CA THR A 7 5.05 -21.26 5.49
C THR A 7 3.87 -21.19 4.51
N ARG A 8 3.11 -22.29 4.35
CA ARG A 8 1.97 -22.34 3.41
C ARG A 8 0.75 -21.54 3.90
N ASN A 9 0.54 -21.43 5.21
CA ASN A 9 -0.66 -20.79 5.75
C ASN A 9 -0.55 -19.26 5.77
N GLU A 10 0.63 -18.70 6.06
CA GLU A 10 0.84 -17.25 6.06
C GLU A 10 0.75 -16.65 4.65
N LEU A 11 1.31 -17.36 3.65
CA LEU A 11 1.24 -16.94 2.26
C LEU A 11 -0.21 -16.88 1.74
N SER A 12 -1.09 -17.78 2.21
CA SER A 12 -2.51 -17.74 1.84
C SER A 12 -3.21 -16.50 2.38
N SER A 13 -2.94 -16.13 3.63
CA SER A 13 -3.60 -14.98 4.29
C SER A 13 -3.23 -13.64 3.64
N GLU A 14 -1.97 -13.46 3.22
CA GLU A 14 -1.53 -12.20 2.63
C GLU A 14 -2.10 -12.00 1.22
N VAL A 15 -2.21 -13.09 0.46
CA VAL A 15 -2.76 -13.04 -0.90
C VAL A 15 -4.27 -12.75 -0.89
N ASP A 16 -5.01 -13.29 0.08
CA ASP A 16 -6.46 -13.03 0.21
C ASP A 16 -6.74 -11.55 0.56
N SER A 17 -5.79 -10.84 1.17
CA SER A 17 -5.90 -9.41 1.46
C SER A 17 -5.78 -8.52 0.21
N GLN A 18 -4.92 -8.88 -0.76
CA GLN A 18 -4.72 -8.09 -1.99
C GLN A 18 -5.95 -8.14 -2.91
N HIS A 19 -6.56 -9.32 -3.09
CA HIS A 19 -7.81 -9.45 -3.86
C HIS A 19 -8.92 -8.57 -3.28
N THR A 20 -9.03 -8.59 -1.94
CA THR A 20 -9.99 -7.76 -1.22
C THR A 20 -9.72 -6.27 -1.46
N SER A 21 -8.46 -5.86 -1.52
CA SER A 21 -8.07 -4.46 -1.74
C SER A 21 -8.42 -3.96 -3.14
N TRP A 22 -8.15 -4.75 -4.19
CA TRP A 22 -8.57 -4.43 -5.57
C TRP A 22 -10.09 -4.41 -5.73
N PHE A 23 -10.80 -5.34 -5.08
CA PHE A 23 -12.25 -5.34 -5.03
C PHE A 23 -12.79 -4.05 -4.41
N MET A 24 -12.26 -3.64 -3.25
CA MET A 24 -12.67 -2.41 -2.57
C MET A 24 -12.39 -1.17 -3.42
N ALA A 25 -11.22 -1.08 -4.07
CA ALA A 25 -10.92 0.01 -5.00
C ALA A 25 -11.95 0.10 -6.15
N THR A 26 -12.31 -1.05 -6.72
CA THR A 26 -13.33 -1.15 -7.79
C THR A 26 -14.72 -0.74 -7.28
N ALA A 27 -15.13 -1.24 -6.12
CA ALA A 27 -16.42 -0.93 -5.52
C ALA A 27 -16.55 0.57 -5.20
N PHE A 28 -15.52 1.17 -4.61
CA PHE A 28 -15.52 2.61 -4.29
C PHE A 28 -15.50 3.47 -5.55
N ALA A 29 -14.73 3.10 -6.58
CA ALA A 29 -14.75 3.78 -7.86
C ALA A 29 -16.13 3.73 -8.53
N LEU A 30 -16.83 2.58 -8.44
CA LEU A 30 -18.18 2.42 -8.97
C LEU A 30 -19.19 3.30 -8.21
N ILE A 31 -19.13 3.32 -6.88
CA ILE A 31 -20.02 4.16 -6.06
C ILE A 31 -19.76 5.65 -6.35
N ALA A 32 -18.50 6.06 -6.47
CA ALA A 32 -18.14 7.43 -6.85
C ALA A 32 -18.67 7.79 -8.25
N LEU A 33 -18.58 6.88 -9.22
CA LEU A 33 -19.11 7.09 -10.56
C LEU A 33 -20.63 7.26 -10.56
N VAL A 34 -21.34 6.40 -9.83
CA VAL A 34 -22.81 6.50 -9.68
C VAL A 34 -23.18 7.81 -8.98
N ALA A 35 -22.43 8.22 -7.95
CA ALA A 35 -22.65 9.49 -7.26
C ALA A 35 -22.41 10.70 -8.17
N ALA A 36 -21.38 10.67 -9.01
CA ALA A 36 -21.09 11.72 -10.00
C ALA A 36 -22.17 11.77 -11.09
N ALA A 37 -22.63 10.62 -11.59
CA ALA A 37 -23.70 10.54 -12.59
C ALA A 37 -25.03 11.07 -12.03
N LYS A 38 -25.34 10.78 -10.76
CA LYS A 38 -26.53 11.34 -10.10
C LYS A 38 -26.43 12.85 -9.91
N ALA A 39 -25.26 13.38 -9.54
CA ALA A 39 -25.05 14.82 -9.44
C ALA A 39 -25.33 15.52 -10.78
N VAL A 40 -24.82 14.96 -11.88
CA VAL A 40 -25.09 15.44 -13.25
C VAL A 40 -26.58 15.42 -13.61
N HIS A 41 -27.32 14.39 -13.19
CA HIS A 41 -28.73 14.24 -13.56
C HIS A 41 -29.67 15.13 -12.74
N LEU A 42 -29.37 15.35 -11.45
CA LEU A 42 -30.21 16.12 -10.53
C LEU A 42 -30.25 17.62 -10.83
N ASP A 43 -29.20 18.18 -11.45
CA ASP A 43 -29.16 19.62 -11.77
C ASP A 43 -30.06 20.02 -12.94
N GLY A 44 -30.84 19.10 -13.53
CA GLY A 44 -31.82 19.43 -14.57
C GLY A 44 -31.22 20.00 -15.86
N LEU A 45 -29.89 19.99 -15.98
CA LEU A 45 -29.12 20.38 -17.16
C LEU A 45 -29.25 19.28 -18.22
N SER A 46 -30.42 19.21 -18.87
CA SER A 46 -30.67 18.36 -20.03
C SER A 46 -29.75 18.67 -21.21
N ASP A 47 -29.04 19.80 -21.18
CA ASP A 47 -28.07 20.18 -22.20
C ASP A 47 -26.63 19.83 -21.77
N ILE A 48 -26.24 18.57 -22.00
CA ILE A 48 -24.87 18.04 -21.81
C ILE A 48 -23.81 18.92 -22.49
N LYS A 49 -24.19 19.68 -23.52
CA LYS A 49 -23.28 20.57 -24.24
C LYS A 49 -22.81 21.76 -23.39
N ASN A 50 -23.64 22.25 -22.47
CA ASN A 50 -23.36 23.42 -21.64
C ASN A 50 -22.77 23.10 -20.27
N GLN A 51 -22.50 21.82 -19.97
CA GLN A 51 -21.86 21.46 -18.71
C GLN A 51 -20.44 22.04 -18.62
N PRO A 52 -20.03 22.52 -17.43
CA PRO A 52 -18.68 23.01 -17.21
C PRO A 52 -17.67 21.89 -17.52
N LYS A 53 -16.59 22.26 -18.23
CA LYS A 53 -15.55 21.32 -18.71
C LYS A 53 -15.00 20.42 -17.59
N ASN A 54 -15.00 20.92 -16.35
CA ASN A 54 -14.51 20.23 -15.17
C ASN A 54 -15.32 18.97 -14.83
N ILE A 55 -16.65 18.99 -14.97
CA ILE A 55 -17.50 17.84 -14.64
C ILE A 55 -17.25 16.67 -15.60
N LYS A 56 -17.11 16.96 -16.90
CA LYS A 56 -16.78 15.95 -17.91
C LYS A 56 -15.42 15.30 -17.63
N TRP A 57 -14.44 16.11 -17.24
CA TRP A 57 -13.12 15.63 -16.87
C TRP A 57 -13.17 14.75 -15.61
N ILE A 58 -13.88 15.16 -14.56
CA ILE A 58 -14.07 14.36 -13.33
C ILE A 58 -14.69 13.00 -13.66
N GLY A 59 -15.79 12.97 -14.42
CA GLY A 59 -16.46 11.73 -14.80
C GLY A 59 -15.55 10.79 -15.60
N SER A 60 -14.78 11.34 -16.55
CA SER A 60 -13.79 10.57 -17.34
C SER A 60 -12.66 10.01 -16.47
N ALA A 61 -12.16 10.78 -15.51
CA ALA A 61 -11.09 10.35 -14.61
C ALA A 61 -11.59 9.22 -13.68
N ILE A 62 -12.77 9.37 -13.08
CA ILE A 62 -13.37 8.31 -12.24
C ILE A 62 -13.62 7.04 -13.07
N LEU A 63 -14.11 7.16 -14.30
CA LEU A 63 -14.31 6.02 -15.20
C LEU A 63 -12.98 5.33 -15.55
N CYS A 64 -11.91 6.09 -15.77
CA CYS A 64 -10.58 5.54 -16.01
C CYS A 64 -10.05 4.80 -14.76
N ALA A 65 -10.19 5.38 -13.56
CA ALA A 65 -9.82 4.74 -12.30
C ALA A 65 -10.63 3.44 -12.06
N LEU A 66 -11.93 3.45 -12.39
CA LEU A 66 -12.78 2.26 -12.34
C LEU A 66 -12.28 1.19 -13.31
N GLY A 67 -11.93 1.56 -14.55
CA GLY A 67 -11.41 0.65 -15.55
C GLY A 67 -10.10 -0.02 -15.11
N LEU A 68 -9.16 0.75 -14.58
CA LEU A 68 -7.89 0.24 -14.03
C LEU A 68 -8.12 -0.68 -12.82
N SER A 69 -8.99 -0.27 -11.89
CA SER A 69 -9.31 -1.05 -10.69
C SER A 69 -10.00 -2.37 -11.04
N LEU A 70 -10.97 -2.33 -11.97
CA LEU A 70 -11.67 -3.52 -12.45
C LEU A 70 -10.71 -4.45 -13.19
N PHE A 71 -9.81 -3.91 -14.01
CA PHE A 71 -8.78 -4.71 -14.67
C PHE A 71 -7.85 -5.38 -13.65
N GLY A 72 -7.37 -4.64 -12.64
CA GLY A 72 -6.57 -5.18 -11.54
C GLY A 72 -7.32 -6.25 -10.75
N PHE A 73 -8.60 -6.04 -10.46
CA PHE A 73 -9.44 -7.03 -9.78
C PHE A 73 -9.63 -8.31 -10.59
N LEU A 74 -9.99 -8.21 -11.87
CA LEU A 74 -10.21 -9.37 -12.74
C LEU A 74 -8.91 -10.14 -12.99
N THR A 75 -7.80 -9.44 -13.23
CA THR A 75 -6.48 -10.08 -13.41
C THR A 75 -6.01 -10.75 -12.13
N ALA A 76 -6.21 -10.15 -10.96
CA ALA A 76 -5.93 -10.81 -9.69
C ALA A 76 -6.81 -12.06 -9.52
N LEU A 77 -8.10 -12.01 -9.87
CA LEU A 77 -9.01 -13.15 -9.74
C LEU A 77 -8.67 -14.31 -10.68
N PHE A 78 -8.41 -14.06 -11.96
CA PHE A 78 -8.21 -15.10 -12.97
C PHE A 78 -6.75 -15.51 -13.18
N LEU A 79 -5.80 -14.59 -12.95
CA LEU A 79 -4.37 -14.78 -13.22
C LEU A 79 -3.52 -14.65 -11.94
N ARG A 80 -4.08 -15.06 -10.79
CA ARG A 80 -3.49 -14.94 -9.45
C ARG A 80 -1.99 -15.23 -9.41
N HIS A 81 -1.55 -16.36 -9.99
CA HIS A 81 -0.15 -16.79 -9.95
C HIS A 81 0.82 -15.92 -10.77
N HIS A 82 0.35 -15.26 -11.84
CA HIS A 82 1.19 -14.45 -12.72
C HIS A 82 1.13 -12.95 -12.43
N PHE A 83 0.03 -12.51 -11.80
CA PHE A 83 -0.24 -11.11 -11.56
C PHE A 83 0.32 -10.62 -10.22
N THR A 84 0.09 -11.37 -9.14
CA THR A 84 0.45 -10.94 -7.78
C THR A 84 1.96 -10.75 -7.62
N GLY A 85 2.35 -9.55 -7.17
CA GLY A 85 3.74 -9.16 -6.92
C GLY A 85 4.57 -8.95 -8.19
N ASN A 86 3.92 -8.75 -9.33
CA ASN A 86 4.59 -8.48 -10.59
C ASN A 86 4.65 -6.96 -10.86
N MET A 87 5.59 -6.51 -11.70
CA MET A 87 5.76 -5.10 -12.06
C MET A 87 4.47 -4.51 -12.65
N LEU A 88 3.70 -5.32 -13.39
CA LEU A 88 2.43 -4.89 -13.98
C LEU A 88 1.39 -4.51 -12.92
N GLU A 89 1.30 -5.25 -11.81
CA GLU A 89 0.41 -4.91 -10.70
C GLU A 89 0.80 -3.57 -10.07
N CYS A 90 2.10 -3.37 -9.83
CA CYS A 90 2.64 -2.12 -9.29
C CYS A 90 2.35 -0.92 -10.20
N VAL A 91 2.50 -1.07 -11.51
CA VAL A 91 2.20 -0.01 -12.49
C VAL A 91 0.71 0.33 -12.47
N LEU A 92 -0.18 -0.67 -12.46
CA LEU A 92 -1.63 -0.44 -12.39
C LEU A 92 -2.02 0.27 -11.10
N ALA A 93 -1.48 -0.17 -9.96
CA ALA A 93 -1.75 0.45 -8.67
C ALA A 93 -1.25 1.91 -8.65
N PHE A 94 -0.05 2.16 -9.16
CA PHE A 94 0.53 3.51 -9.26
C PHE A 94 -0.32 4.43 -10.13
N LEU A 95 -0.73 3.98 -11.32
CA LEU A 95 -1.62 4.75 -12.20
C LEU A 95 -2.96 5.04 -11.52
N THR A 96 -3.53 4.06 -10.82
CA THR A 96 -4.81 4.23 -10.10
C THR A 96 -4.68 5.26 -8.99
N VAL A 97 -3.61 5.22 -8.19
CA VAL A 97 -3.30 6.24 -7.18
C VAL A 97 -3.12 7.61 -7.83
N GLY A 98 -2.38 7.70 -8.93
CA GLY A 98 -2.15 8.95 -9.66
C GLY A 98 -3.43 9.59 -10.19
N ILE A 99 -4.36 8.80 -10.75
CA ILE A 99 -5.66 9.30 -11.21
C ILE A 99 -6.50 9.80 -10.04
N TRP A 100 -6.55 9.06 -8.93
CA TRP A 100 -7.26 9.53 -7.74
C TRP A 100 -6.65 10.83 -7.20
N ALA A 101 -5.33 10.89 -7.05
CA ALA A 101 -4.64 12.11 -6.61
C ALA A 101 -4.93 13.31 -7.53
N ALA A 102 -5.01 13.09 -8.85
CA ALA A 102 -5.34 14.14 -9.80
C ALA A 102 -6.80 14.58 -9.73
N VAL A 103 -7.76 13.65 -9.62
CA VAL A 103 -9.20 13.98 -9.66
C VAL A 103 -9.72 14.58 -8.35
N MET A 104 -9.10 14.23 -7.22
CA MET A 104 -9.55 14.65 -5.89
C MET A 104 -9.70 16.16 -5.72
N PRO A 105 -8.72 17.01 -6.10
CA PRO A 105 -8.86 18.46 -6.03
C PRO A 105 -10.07 18.97 -6.79
N ALA A 106 -10.34 18.44 -7.99
CA ALA A 106 -11.48 18.88 -8.79
C ALA A 106 -12.83 18.49 -8.17
N ILE A 107 -12.91 17.32 -7.52
CA ILE A 107 -14.12 16.86 -6.81
C ILE A 107 -14.41 17.73 -5.59
N VAL A 108 -13.37 18.02 -4.80
CA VAL A 108 -13.49 18.74 -3.51
C VAL A 108 -13.58 20.26 -3.69
N ASN A 109 -13.26 20.78 -4.88
CA ASN A 109 -13.29 22.21 -5.15
C ASN A 109 -14.74 22.76 -5.09
N PRO A 110 -15.06 23.69 -4.17
CA PRO A 110 -16.40 24.26 -4.03
C PRO A 110 -16.86 25.04 -5.27
N LYS A 111 -15.93 25.54 -6.09
CA LYS A 111 -16.22 26.27 -7.34
C LYS A 111 -16.88 25.37 -8.39
N ASN A 112 -16.70 24.05 -8.30
CA ASN A 112 -17.30 23.10 -9.24
C ASN A 112 -18.68 22.60 -8.81
N THR A 113 -19.09 22.87 -7.56
CA THR A 113 -20.41 22.50 -7.01
C THR A 113 -20.80 21.02 -7.15
N VAL A 114 -19.84 20.10 -7.27
CA VAL A 114 -20.13 18.67 -7.53
C VAL A 114 -20.26 17.87 -6.23
N ALA A 115 -19.25 17.93 -5.37
CA ALA A 115 -19.28 17.28 -4.05
C ALA A 115 -19.45 18.28 -2.90
N THR A 116 -18.91 19.48 -3.08
CA THR A 116 -18.97 20.60 -2.13
C THR A 116 -19.51 21.84 -2.83
N ALA A 117 -20.19 22.72 -2.10
CA ALA A 117 -20.70 23.99 -2.61
C ALA A 117 -20.58 25.11 -1.55
N GLY A 118 -20.69 26.36 -2.01
CA GLY A 118 -20.60 27.55 -1.16
C GLY A 118 -19.17 27.93 -0.80
N GLU A 119 -19.01 29.11 -0.18
CA GLU A 119 -17.69 29.69 0.15
C GLU A 119 -16.89 28.85 1.16
N PHE A 120 -17.60 28.10 2.01
CA PHE A 120 -17.01 27.27 3.06
C PHE A 120 -16.91 25.78 2.70
N GLY A 121 -17.19 25.40 1.44
CA GLY A 121 -17.07 24.00 1.01
C GLY A 121 -18.06 23.05 1.69
N GLN A 122 -19.31 23.47 1.87
CA GLN A 122 -20.37 22.63 2.43
C GLN A 122 -20.58 21.39 1.57
N ILE A 123 -20.62 20.21 2.20
CA ILE A 123 -20.76 18.94 1.49
C ILE A 123 -22.19 18.79 0.97
N VAL A 124 -22.39 18.88 -0.36
CA VAL A 124 -23.69 18.70 -1.02
C VAL A 124 -23.93 17.26 -1.44
N ASN A 125 -22.86 16.51 -1.73
CA ASN A 125 -22.94 15.09 -2.10
C ASN A 125 -21.91 14.30 -1.28
N ALA A 126 -22.37 13.78 -0.13
CA ALA A 126 -21.52 13.04 0.80
C ALA A 126 -20.89 11.79 0.17
N ASN A 127 -21.59 11.10 -0.72
CA ASN A 127 -21.05 9.92 -1.40
C ASN A 127 -19.90 10.30 -2.33
N LEU A 128 -20.09 11.34 -3.16
CA LEU A 128 -19.03 11.80 -4.05
C LEU A 128 -17.87 12.45 -3.28
N PHE A 129 -18.13 12.99 -2.09
CA PHE A 129 -17.06 13.48 -1.22
C PHE A 129 -16.25 12.32 -0.59
N LEU A 130 -16.93 11.31 -0.03
CA LEU A 130 -16.30 10.25 0.78
C LEU A 130 -15.66 9.13 -0.06
N PHE A 131 -16.37 8.61 -1.06
CA PHE A 131 -15.95 7.39 -1.77
C PHE A 131 -14.67 7.56 -2.59
N PRO A 132 -14.39 8.71 -3.22
CA PRO A 132 -13.08 8.99 -3.81
C PRO A 132 -11.92 8.90 -2.83
N TRP A 133 -12.08 9.37 -1.59
CA TRP A 133 -11.06 9.19 -0.55
C TRP A 133 -10.85 7.72 -0.21
N LEU A 134 -11.93 6.95 -0.07
CA LEU A 134 -11.84 5.52 0.19
C LEU A 134 -11.21 4.77 -1.00
N GLY A 135 -11.51 5.18 -2.23
CA GLY A 135 -10.90 4.66 -3.45
C GLY A 135 -9.39 4.94 -3.50
N LEU A 136 -8.98 6.17 -3.15
CA LEU A 136 -7.56 6.54 -3.04
C LEU A 136 -6.85 5.68 -1.97
N ILE A 137 -7.44 5.54 -0.79
CA ILE A 137 -6.87 4.72 0.29
C ILE A 137 -6.73 3.26 -0.15
N ALA A 138 -7.76 2.69 -0.75
CA ALA A 138 -7.71 1.32 -1.27
C ALA A 138 -6.62 1.16 -2.34
N ALA A 139 -6.49 2.11 -3.27
CA ALA A 139 -5.44 2.10 -4.28
C ALA A 139 -4.03 2.21 -3.68
N VAL A 140 -3.85 3.01 -2.61
CA VAL A 140 -2.57 3.09 -1.88
C VAL A 140 -2.27 1.78 -1.16
N VAL A 141 -3.25 1.14 -0.53
CA VAL A 141 -3.08 -0.18 0.12
C VAL A 141 -2.64 -1.23 -0.91
N VAL A 142 -3.26 -1.24 -2.09
CA VAL A 142 -2.83 -2.10 -3.20
C VAL A 142 -1.38 -1.77 -3.58
N LEU A 143 -1.06 -0.50 -3.86
CA LEU A 143 0.29 -0.10 -4.28
C LEU A 143 1.37 -0.51 -3.27
N VAL A 144 1.14 -0.26 -1.99
CA VAL A 144 2.07 -0.61 -0.90
C VAL A 144 2.21 -2.13 -0.79
N GLY A 145 1.10 -2.87 -0.90
CA GLY A 145 1.11 -4.33 -0.94
C GLY A 145 1.91 -4.87 -2.12
N SER A 146 1.68 -4.36 -3.33
CA SER A 146 2.37 -4.78 -4.54
C SER A 146 3.86 -4.45 -4.50
N LEU A 147 4.24 -3.25 -4.02
CA LEU A 147 5.64 -2.87 -3.82
C LEU A 147 6.34 -3.81 -2.84
N ARG A 148 5.68 -4.15 -1.73
CA ARG A 148 6.23 -5.08 -0.77
C ARG A 148 6.48 -6.45 -1.39
N THR A 149 5.50 -7.03 -2.08
CA THR A 149 5.67 -8.34 -2.73
C THR A 149 6.73 -8.29 -3.85
N PHE A 150 6.85 -7.15 -4.55
CA PHE A 150 7.88 -6.94 -5.56
C PHE A 150 9.29 -6.94 -4.95
N PHE A 151 9.52 -6.19 -3.87
CA PHE A 151 10.84 -6.14 -3.22
C PHE A 151 11.16 -7.40 -2.41
N ASP A 152 10.18 -8.07 -1.78
CA ASP A 152 10.40 -9.32 -1.04
C ASP A 152 10.90 -10.45 -1.96
N ARG A 153 10.51 -10.44 -3.25
CA ARG A 153 11.05 -11.40 -4.24
C ARG A 153 12.56 -11.25 -4.42
N ASP A 154 13.08 -10.03 -4.35
CA ASP A 154 14.51 -9.74 -4.58
C ASP A 154 15.34 -9.87 -3.29
N VAL A 155 14.72 -9.66 -2.11
CA VAL A 155 15.41 -9.66 -0.80
C VAL A 155 15.21 -11.00 -0.05
N ALA A 156 14.81 -12.05 -0.76
CA ALA A 156 14.47 -13.38 -0.23
C ALA A 156 15.59 -14.03 0.60
N ARG A 157 15.69 -13.68 1.90
CA ARG A 157 16.26 -14.55 2.94
C ARG A 157 16.01 -14.16 4.41
N ASN A 158 15.45 -12.99 4.72
CA ASN A 158 15.25 -12.60 6.12
C ASN A 158 13.76 -12.52 6.48
N ASP A 159 13.26 -13.63 7.01
CA ASP A 159 11.88 -13.96 7.42
C ASP A 159 11.30 -13.09 8.55
N LYS A 160 11.33 -11.77 8.42
CA LYS A 160 10.50 -10.94 9.30
C LYS A 160 9.63 -10.03 8.47
N ASN A 161 8.45 -10.51 8.11
CA ASN A 161 7.33 -9.72 7.62
C ASN A 161 7.17 -8.44 8.47
N SER A 162 7.70 -7.32 7.98
CA SER A 162 7.64 -6.03 8.66
C SER A 162 6.25 -5.47 8.40
N SER A 163 5.29 -5.85 9.25
CA SER A 163 3.98 -5.19 9.31
C SER A 163 4.13 -3.66 9.40
N SER A 164 5.28 -3.14 9.85
CA SER A 164 5.59 -1.71 9.86
C SER A 164 5.46 -1.05 8.51
N PHE A 165 5.90 -1.70 7.43
CA PHE A 165 5.99 -1.06 6.11
C PHE A 165 4.65 -0.49 5.66
N VAL A 166 3.57 -1.25 5.87
CA VAL A 166 2.21 -0.82 5.53
C VAL A 166 1.77 0.39 6.36
N HIS A 167 2.08 0.40 7.66
CA HIS A 167 1.73 1.50 8.55
C HIS A 167 2.50 2.78 8.21
N TRP A 168 3.80 2.66 7.89
CA TRP A 168 4.62 3.78 7.44
C TRP A 168 4.11 4.33 6.10
N GLY A 169 3.78 3.46 5.14
CA GLY A 169 3.20 3.89 3.86
C GLY A 169 1.86 4.60 4.00
N ALA A 170 0.97 4.07 4.85
CA ALA A 170 -0.30 4.72 5.17
C ALA A 170 -0.09 6.10 5.80
N PHE A 171 0.89 6.24 6.69
CA PHE A 171 1.24 7.50 7.34
C PHE A 171 1.85 8.53 6.36
N VAL A 172 2.70 8.09 5.41
CA VAL A 172 3.19 8.95 4.32
C VAL A 172 2.00 9.50 3.52
N ALA A 173 1.09 8.62 3.10
CA ALA A 173 -0.08 9.01 2.32
C ALA A 173 -0.98 10.01 3.07
N SER A 174 -1.29 9.77 4.35
CA SER A 174 -2.11 10.69 5.13
C SER A 174 -1.43 12.04 5.35
N SER A 175 -0.10 12.04 5.58
CA SER A 175 0.68 13.27 5.76
C SER A 175 0.73 14.12 4.50
N LEU A 176 0.87 13.49 3.32
CA LEU A 176 0.81 14.17 2.03
C LEU A 176 -0.57 14.77 1.75
N ILE A 177 -1.65 14.08 2.16
CA ILE A 177 -3.01 14.62 2.04
C ILE A 177 -3.20 15.85 2.94
N VAL A 178 -2.68 15.83 4.18
CA VAL A 178 -2.69 17.01 5.06
C VAL A 178 -1.92 18.17 4.42
N MET A 179 -0.71 17.91 3.92
CA MET A 179 0.10 18.92 3.23
C MET A 179 -0.63 19.51 2.02
N MET A 180 -1.17 18.66 1.14
CA MET A 180 -1.86 19.08 -0.07
C MET A 180 -3.12 19.89 0.25
N SER A 181 -3.96 19.40 1.17
CA SER A 181 -5.18 20.11 1.56
C SER A 181 -4.90 21.45 2.23
N ALA A 182 -3.89 21.51 3.11
CA ALA A 182 -3.46 22.76 3.73
C ALA A 182 -2.88 23.76 2.71
N SER A 183 -2.08 23.28 1.74
CA SER A 183 -1.49 24.13 0.70
C SER A 183 -2.53 24.78 -0.21
N HIS A 184 -3.54 24.02 -0.63
CA HIS A 184 -4.63 24.55 -1.44
C HIS A 184 -5.43 25.61 -0.67
N GLN A 185 -5.70 25.38 0.62
CA GLN A 185 -6.41 26.35 1.46
C GLN A 185 -5.58 27.60 1.72
N PHE A 186 -4.27 27.45 1.87
CA PHE A 186 -3.35 28.56 2.05
C PHE A 186 -3.34 29.48 0.83
N GLU A 187 -3.40 28.92 -0.38
CA GLU A 187 -3.50 29.69 -1.63
C GLU A 187 -4.86 30.39 -1.77
N ASP A 188 -5.97 29.69 -1.48
CA ASP A 188 -7.32 30.25 -1.63
C ASP A 188 -7.62 31.40 -0.64
N MET A 189 -6.99 31.41 0.55
CA MET A 189 -7.28 32.41 1.58
C MET A 189 -6.62 33.78 1.37
N LEU A 190 -5.79 33.95 0.33
CA LEU A 190 -5.04 35.19 0.06
C LEU A 190 -4.48 35.78 1.37
N CYS A 191 -3.57 35.04 2.00
CA CYS A 191 -2.90 35.39 3.24
C CYS A 191 -2.00 36.65 3.10
N ASP A 192 -2.56 37.78 2.63
CA ASP A 192 -1.88 39.05 2.39
C ASP A 192 -1.75 39.89 3.68
N ASP A 193 -2.60 39.64 4.68
CA ASP A 193 -2.53 40.32 5.98
C ASP A 193 -1.76 39.47 7.00
N GLU A 194 -0.67 40.05 7.54
CA GLU A 194 0.29 39.42 8.47
C GLU A 194 -0.33 38.89 9.79
N ASP A 195 -1.57 39.26 10.12
CA ASP A 195 -2.18 38.99 11.43
C ASP A 195 -3.19 37.83 11.47
N THR A 196 -3.38 37.09 10.38
CA THR A 196 -4.35 35.98 10.40
C THR A 196 -3.74 34.72 11.01
N THR A 197 -4.08 34.47 12.28
CA THR A 197 -3.76 33.22 13.01
C THR A 197 -4.12 31.93 12.25
N MET A 198 -5.04 32.00 11.28
CA MET A 198 -5.36 30.90 10.37
C MET A 198 -4.22 30.56 9.39
N CYS A 199 -3.58 31.57 8.78
CA CYS A 199 -2.51 31.34 7.81
C CYS A 199 -1.29 30.70 8.47
N ALA A 200 -0.94 31.13 9.69
CA ALA A 200 0.11 30.48 10.49
C ALA A 200 -0.21 28.99 10.77
N ARG A 201 -1.47 28.64 10.98
CA ARG A 201 -1.91 27.24 11.20
C ARG A 201 -1.85 26.41 9.94
N LEU A 202 -2.31 26.95 8.81
CA LEU A 202 -2.23 26.28 7.51
C LEU A 202 -0.76 26.07 7.13
N GLN A 203 0.08 27.09 7.30
CA GLN A 203 1.51 26.99 7.09
C GLN A 203 2.14 25.90 7.99
N TYR A 204 1.79 25.87 9.27
CA TYR A 204 2.24 24.81 10.18
C TYR A 204 1.77 23.42 9.74
N ALA A 205 0.53 23.26 9.28
CA ALA A 205 0.01 22.00 8.77
C ALA A 205 0.75 21.53 7.51
N ILE A 206 1.10 22.45 6.59
CA ILE A 206 1.93 22.17 5.41
C ILE A 206 3.29 21.62 5.86
N TRP A 207 3.98 22.31 6.77
CA TRP A 207 5.28 21.87 7.29
C TRP A 207 5.20 20.52 8.00
N LEU A 208 4.19 20.32 8.85
CA LEU A 208 4.01 19.08 9.59
C LEU A 208 3.75 17.90 8.65
N GLY A 209 2.88 18.06 7.65
CA GLY A 209 2.61 17.05 6.64
C GLY A 209 3.82 16.76 5.76
N ALA A 210 4.54 17.79 5.30
CA ALA A 210 5.72 17.65 4.45
C ALA A 210 6.87 16.95 5.18
N ILE A 211 7.26 17.44 6.37
CA ILE A 211 8.36 16.89 7.15
C ILE A 211 8.00 15.48 7.65
N GLY A 212 6.78 15.28 8.17
CA GLY A 212 6.31 13.98 8.63
C GLY A 212 6.29 12.93 7.53
N GLY A 213 5.72 13.28 6.37
CA GLY A 213 5.69 12.40 5.20
C GLY A 213 7.08 12.10 4.67
N PHE A 214 7.97 13.08 4.60
CA PHE A 214 9.34 12.90 4.13
C PHE A 214 10.16 12.00 5.06
N LEU A 215 10.11 12.21 6.39
CA LEU A 215 10.81 11.36 7.36
C LEU A 215 10.32 9.91 7.32
N ALA A 216 9.00 9.71 7.21
CA ALA A 216 8.41 8.40 7.07
C ALA A 216 8.83 7.70 5.76
N PHE A 217 8.88 8.44 4.65
CA PHE A 217 9.37 7.93 3.37
C PHE A 217 10.85 7.53 3.44
N LEU A 218 11.70 8.38 4.04
CA LEU A 218 13.11 8.05 4.26
C LEU A 218 13.27 6.80 5.12
N TRP A 219 12.46 6.64 6.17
CA TRP A 219 12.47 5.43 7.00
C TRP A 219 12.07 4.19 6.21
N MET A 220 11.02 4.27 5.37
CA MET A 220 10.64 3.16 4.49
C MET A 220 11.75 2.78 3.52
N MET A 221 12.38 3.77 2.87
CA MET A 221 13.50 3.54 1.97
C MET A 221 14.70 2.95 2.71
N TRP A 222 14.96 3.40 3.93
CA TRP A 222 16.01 2.85 4.78
C TRP A 222 15.74 1.38 5.13
N ASP A 223 14.52 1.04 5.57
CA ASP A 223 14.11 -0.35 5.89
C ASP A 223 14.20 -1.27 4.65
N LEU A 224 13.97 -0.72 3.45
CA LEU A 224 14.14 -1.43 2.18
C LEU A 224 15.62 -1.64 1.80
N CYS A 225 16.48 -0.63 1.99
CA CYS A 225 17.88 -0.70 1.55
C CYS A 225 18.81 -1.38 2.56
N LEU A 226 18.50 -1.33 3.86
CA LEU A 226 19.39 -1.80 4.92
C LEU A 226 18.70 -2.84 5.80
N PRO A 227 19.12 -4.12 5.74
CA PRO A 227 18.49 -5.19 6.53
C PRO A 227 18.78 -5.10 8.04
N THR A 228 19.65 -4.19 8.47
CA THR A 228 19.96 -3.95 9.88
C THR A 228 18.83 -3.19 10.57
N ARG A 229 18.01 -3.93 11.34
CA ARG A 229 16.91 -3.36 12.11
C ARG A 229 17.41 -2.64 13.35
N LEU A 230 17.44 -1.31 13.27
CA LEU A 230 17.66 -0.45 14.42
C LEU A 230 16.33 -0.18 15.14
N GLY A 231 15.83 -1.17 15.89
CA GLY A 231 14.51 -1.07 16.56
C GLY A 231 14.39 0.11 17.53
N LEU A 232 15.50 0.51 18.17
CA LEU A 232 15.54 1.72 19.01
C LEU A 232 15.30 3.00 18.19
N VAL A 233 15.93 3.12 17.01
CA VAL A 233 15.77 4.28 16.14
C VAL A 233 14.33 4.36 15.62
N GLU A 234 13.73 3.24 15.23
CA GLU A 234 12.32 3.18 14.83
C GLU A 234 11.40 3.71 15.94
N THR A 235 11.66 3.28 17.18
CA THR A 235 10.87 3.66 18.36
C THR A 235 11.00 5.15 18.66
N VAL A 236 12.23 5.69 18.68
CA VAL A 236 12.49 7.11 18.92
C VAL A 236 11.84 7.97 17.83
N LEU A 237 12.01 7.59 16.57
CA LEU A 237 11.41 8.30 15.44
C LEU A 237 9.88 8.29 15.51
N SER A 238 9.28 7.14 15.82
CA SER A 238 7.82 7.01 15.96
C SER A 238 7.28 7.87 17.09
N ILE A 239 7.96 7.91 18.25
CA ILE A 239 7.57 8.75 19.39
C ILE A 239 7.66 10.23 19.01
N ALA A 240 8.75 10.66 18.36
CA ALA A 240 8.92 12.03 17.90
C ALA A 240 7.78 12.44 16.93
N ILE A 241 7.47 11.59 15.96
CA ILE A 241 6.35 11.80 15.03
C ILE A 241 5.02 11.89 15.78
N LEU A 242 4.73 10.98 16.71
CA LEU A 242 3.49 11.01 17.50
C LEU A 242 3.36 12.30 18.31
N THR A 243 4.44 12.74 18.96
CA THR A 243 4.42 14.00 19.73
C THR A 243 4.14 15.20 18.81
N ALA A 244 4.82 15.30 17.67
CA ALA A 244 4.62 16.37 16.69
C ALA A 244 3.17 16.39 16.18
N TRP A 245 2.59 15.22 15.87
CA TRP A 245 1.18 15.12 15.45
C TRP A 245 0.19 15.36 16.58
N GLY A 246 0.52 15.01 17.82
CA GLY A 246 -0.31 15.34 18.99
C GLY A 246 -0.46 16.84 19.18
N PHE A 247 0.67 17.57 19.14
CA PHE A 247 0.64 19.04 19.14
C PHE A 247 -0.01 19.61 17.88
N GLY A 248 0.26 19.02 16.72
CA GLY A 248 -0.28 19.48 15.46
C GLY A 248 -1.79 19.36 15.35
N VAL A 249 -2.37 18.22 15.73
CA VAL A 249 -3.82 18.05 15.81
C VAL A 249 -4.41 19.07 16.77
N ALA A 250 -3.81 19.27 17.95
CA ALA A 250 -4.33 20.25 18.90
C ALA A 250 -4.31 21.68 18.34
N PHE A 251 -3.22 22.07 17.70
CA PHE A 251 -3.04 23.41 17.12
C PHE A 251 -3.94 23.66 15.89
N ILE A 252 -4.10 22.65 15.04
CA ILE A 252 -4.89 22.73 13.81
C ILE A 252 -6.40 22.67 14.09
N THR A 253 -6.84 21.93 15.12
CA THR A 253 -8.27 21.60 15.32
C THR A 253 -8.95 22.30 16.51
N PHE A 254 -8.27 22.58 17.64
CA PHE A 254 -8.94 23.01 18.89
C PHE A 254 -9.05 24.53 19.08
N SER A 255 -9.22 25.31 18.01
CA SER A 255 -9.41 26.76 18.13
C SER A 255 -10.78 27.21 17.66
N ASN A 256 -11.31 28.26 18.28
CA ASN A 256 -12.54 28.95 17.88
C ASN A 256 -12.52 29.44 16.42
N HIS A 257 -11.33 29.61 15.84
CA HIS A 257 -11.09 29.94 14.43
C HIS A 257 -10.17 28.90 13.77
N ALA A 258 -10.33 27.62 14.13
CA ALA A 258 -9.58 26.57 13.49
C ALA A 258 -10.03 26.43 12.02
N PRO A 259 -9.09 26.28 11.07
CA PRO A 259 -9.43 26.01 9.68
C PRO A 259 -10.04 24.60 9.52
N ALA A 260 -9.65 23.64 10.37
CA ALA A 260 -10.03 22.25 10.21
C ALA A 260 -11.55 21.98 10.33
N PRO A 261 -12.31 22.53 11.30
CA PRO A 261 -13.77 22.40 11.31
C PRO A 261 -14.46 22.95 10.05
N THR A 262 -13.86 23.98 9.44
CA THR A 262 -14.33 24.56 8.17
C THR A 262 -13.97 23.67 6.99
N PHE A 263 -12.85 22.94 7.07
CA PHE A 263 -12.36 22.04 6.02
C PHE A 263 -12.26 20.60 6.50
N SER A 264 -13.34 19.87 6.24
CA SER A 264 -13.51 18.46 6.60
C SER A 264 -12.29 17.57 6.26
N THR A 265 -11.68 17.72 5.08
CA THR A 265 -10.48 16.95 4.69
C THR A 265 -9.31 17.18 5.65
N LEU A 266 -8.95 18.44 5.92
CA LEU A 266 -7.81 18.75 6.78
C LEU A 266 -8.03 18.19 8.19
N TYR A 267 -9.26 18.29 8.70
CA TYR A 267 -9.65 17.72 9.99
C TYR A 267 -9.47 16.20 10.03
N PHE A 268 -10.10 15.47 9.12
CA PHE A 268 -10.10 14.00 9.15
C PHE A 268 -8.69 13.43 8.95
N PHE A 269 -7.91 13.99 8.02
CA PHE A 269 -6.57 13.48 7.75
C PHE A 269 -5.53 13.88 8.80
N SER A 270 -5.73 14.99 9.52
CA SER A 270 -4.90 15.31 10.69
C SER A 270 -5.08 14.27 11.79
N TRP A 271 -6.33 13.92 12.10
CA TRP A 271 -6.64 12.85 13.06
C TRP A 271 -6.17 11.47 12.59
N ALA A 272 -6.37 11.14 11.31
CA ALA A 272 -5.89 9.89 10.74
C ALA A 272 -4.36 9.76 10.88
N SER A 273 -3.61 10.83 10.56
CA SER A 273 -2.16 10.86 10.70
C SER A 273 -1.72 10.69 12.16
N PHE A 274 -2.43 11.31 13.10
CA PHE A 274 -2.18 11.10 14.54
C PHE A 274 -2.41 9.65 14.98
N PHE A 275 -3.52 9.01 14.60
CA PHE A 275 -3.77 7.61 14.94
C PHE A 275 -2.78 6.65 14.28
N LEU A 276 -2.37 6.94 13.05
CA LEU A 276 -1.32 6.18 12.36
C LEU A 276 0.03 6.33 13.08
N ALA A 277 0.40 7.54 13.51
CA ALA A 277 1.59 7.77 14.34
C ALA A 277 1.53 7.00 15.67
N ALA A 278 0.36 6.98 16.32
CA ALA A 278 0.16 6.23 17.56
C ALA A 278 0.33 4.72 17.33
N ARG A 279 -0.16 4.22 16.19
CA ARG A 279 -0.01 2.82 15.79
C ARG A 279 1.44 2.46 15.45
N LEU A 280 2.20 3.37 14.84
CA LEU A 280 3.64 3.22 14.63
C LEU A 280 4.38 3.07 15.97
N VAL A 281 4.09 3.93 16.95
CA VAL A 281 4.64 3.82 18.31
C VAL A 281 4.26 2.49 18.95
N ALA A 282 2.99 2.11 18.90
CA ALA A 282 2.53 0.84 19.47
C ALA A 282 3.26 -0.36 18.85
N SER A 283 3.45 -0.36 17.52
CA SER A 283 4.19 -1.42 16.82
C SER A 283 5.68 -1.45 17.20
N ALA A 284 6.34 -0.29 17.27
CA ALA A 284 7.74 -0.19 17.64
C ALA A 284 7.97 -0.62 19.10
N VAL A 285 7.10 -0.19 20.03
CA VAL A 285 7.12 -0.57 21.43
C VAL A 285 6.88 -2.06 21.62
N TYR A 286 5.91 -2.64 20.90
CA TYR A 286 5.66 -4.08 20.91
C TYR A 286 6.89 -4.87 20.48
N ARG A 287 7.63 -4.40 19.46
CA ARG A 287 8.89 -5.05 19.04
C ARG A 287 10.00 -4.89 20.07
N LEU A 288 10.13 -3.71 20.67
CA LEU A 288 11.15 -3.42 21.67
C LEU A 288 11.01 -4.31 22.91
N PHE A 289 9.79 -4.45 23.43
CA PHE A 289 9.51 -5.31 24.60
C PHE A 289 9.30 -6.78 24.24
N GLY A 290 8.77 -7.08 23.06
CA GLY A 290 8.59 -8.45 22.57
C GLY A 290 9.93 -9.15 22.35
N ALA A 291 10.96 -8.43 21.90
CA ALA A 291 12.32 -8.95 21.80
C ALA A 291 12.96 -9.25 23.18
N ALA A 292 12.45 -8.66 24.26
CA ALA A 292 12.96 -8.86 25.62
C ALA A 292 12.35 -10.08 26.31
N LYS A 293 11.29 -10.70 25.76
CA LYS A 293 10.90 -12.06 26.17
C LYS A 293 11.83 -13.03 25.46
N PRO A 294 12.84 -13.63 26.13
CA PRO A 294 13.57 -14.74 25.53
C PRO A 294 12.51 -15.78 25.15
N SER A 295 12.51 -16.17 23.88
CA SER A 295 11.73 -17.30 23.41
C SER A 295 12.21 -18.52 24.21
N HIS A 296 11.53 -18.80 25.31
CA HIS A 296 11.68 -20.04 26.08
C HIS A 296 11.04 -21.21 25.33
N ASP A 297 11.04 -21.17 23.99
CA ASP A 297 10.91 -22.33 23.11
C ASP A 297 12.25 -23.09 23.18
N TYR A 298 12.54 -23.65 24.35
CA TYR A 298 13.07 -25.00 24.36
C TYR A 298 11.86 -25.86 24.00
N SER A 299 11.63 -26.08 22.72
CA SER A 299 10.59 -26.98 22.26
C SER A 299 10.80 -28.32 22.95
N GLU A 300 9.81 -28.80 23.73
CA GLU A 300 9.75 -30.17 24.26
C GLU A 300 9.98 -31.23 23.16
N ASP A 301 9.77 -30.87 21.88
CA ASP A 301 10.04 -31.70 20.72
C ASP A 301 11.55 -31.97 20.46
N ASP A 302 12.46 -31.13 20.96
CA ASP A 302 13.91 -31.42 20.90
C ASP A 302 14.32 -32.46 21.96
N TYR A 303 13.56 -32.61 23.05
CA TYR A 303 13.74 -33.72 23.99
C TYR A 303 13.17 -35.04 23.45
N ALA A 304 12.09 -34.99 22.67
CA ALA A 304 11.53 -36.19 22.03
C ALA A 304 12.48 -36.78 20.96
N LYS A 305 13.14 -35.93 20.17
CA LYS A 305 14.11 -36.40 19.16
C LYS A 305 15.41 -36.94 19.74
N HIS A 306 15.84 -36.45 20.90
CA HIS A 306 17.04 -36.99 21.53
C HIS A 306 16.80 -38.35 22.20
N ASN A 307 15.55 -38.68 22.56
CA ASN A 307 15.17 -39.99 23.12
C ASN A 307 14.92 -41.08 22.06
N GLU A 308 14.55 -40.72 20.83
CA GLU A 308 14.39 -41.72 19.75
C GLU A 308 15.72 -42.16 19.12
N GLN A 309 16.80 -41.41 19.32
CA GLN A 309 18.10 -41.73 18.71
C GLN A 309 19.00 -42.63 19.59
N GLU A 310 18.54 -43.02 20.80
CA GLU A 310 19.28 -43.89 21.72
C GLU A 310 18.77 -45.36 21.71
N ILE A 311 17.85 -45.73 20.81
CA ILE A 311 17.31 -47.08 20.66
C ILE A 311 17.57 -47.61 19.24
N ASP A 312 18.83 -47.73 18.83
CA ASP A 312 19.19 -48.56 17.66
C ASP A 312 20.65 -49.04 17.71
N TYR A 313 21.03 -49.69 18.82
CA TYR A 313 22.26 -50.49 18.88
C TYR A 313 22.07 -51.70 19.79
N SER A 314 21.47 -52.76 19.26
CA SER A 314 21.89 -54.15 19.48
C SER A 314 20.76 -55.11 19.11
N GLU A 315 20.88 -55.82 17.98
CA GLU A 315 20.56 -57.26 17.83
C GLU A 315 20.82 -57.65 16.36
N GLU A 316 21.98 -58.29 16.13
CA GLU A 316 22.07 -59.70 15.72
C GLU A 316 21.86 -59.89 14.20
N ASP A 317 22.95 -59.92 13.42
CA ASP A 317 23.63 -61.17 13.04
C ASP A 317 22.66 -62.33 12.78
N ASN A 318 22.33 -62.59 11.50
CA ASN A 318 22.44 -63.93 10.91
C ASN A 318 22.08 -63.96 9.40
N GLU A 319 23.05 -64.47 8.65
CA GLU A 319 22.92 -65.49 7.60
C GLU A 319 22.12 -65.21 6.30
N GLU A 320 22.93 -65.09 5.24
CA GLU A 320 22.94 -65.91 4.03
C GLU A 320 21.82 -65.83 2.96
N SER A 321 22.34 -65.79 1.72
CA SER A 321 21.88 -66.53 0.54
C SER A 321 21.09 -65.76 -0.51
N GLY A 322 21.67 -65.67 -1.72
CA GLY A 322 20.86 -65.55 -2.92
C GLY A 322 21.42 -64.71 -4.07
N ARG A 323 22.39 -65.31 -4.78
CA ARG A 323 22.70 -65.13 -6.22
C ARG A 323 21.71 -64.31 -7.06
N GLY A 324 22.26 -63.42 -7.89
CA GLY A 324 21.54 -62.88 -9.04
C GLY A 324 22.36 -61.93 -9.90
N ALA A 325 23.46 -62.41 -10.49
CA ALA A 325 24.11 -61.73 -11.60
C ALA A 325 23.18 -61.77 -12.82
N VAL A 326 22.82 -60.61 -13.37
CA VAL A 326 22.40 -60.48 -14.77
C VAL A 326 23.20 -59.33 -15.38
N VAL A 327 24.18 -59.74 -16.17
CA VAL A 327 24.83 -58.96 -17.21
C VAL A 327 23.77 -58.63 -18.25
N VAL A 328 23.63 -57.35 -18.63
CA VAL A 328 23.06 -56.97 -19.93
C VAL A 328 24.04 -56.00 -20.56
N ASP A 329 24.51 -56.40 -21.73
CA ASP A 329 25.52 -55.76 -22.55
C ASP A 329 25.08 -54.40 -23.13
N ASP A 330 26.11 -53.57 -23.37
CA ASP A 330 26.16 -52.40 -24.24
C ASP A 330 25.54 -52.65 -25.62
N GLU A 331 24.71 -51.72 -26.11
CA GLU A 331 24.73 -51.29 -27.52
C GLU A 331 24.22 -49.84 -27.66
N GLY A 332 24.97 -49.00 -28.39
CA GLY A 332 24.34 -48.07 -29.34
C GLY A 332 24.36 -46.56 -29.05
N ILE A 333 25.53 -45.94 -29.26
CA ILE A 333 25.77 -44.79 -30.16
C ILE A 333 24.55 -43.88 -30.49
N ALA A 334 24.63 -42.60 -30.10
CA ALA A 334 24.29 -41.47 -30.97
C ALA A 334 24.97 -40.17 -30.50
N ALA A 335 26.10 -39.85 -31.13
CA ALA A 335 26.69 -38.52 -31.05
C ALA A 335 25.78 -37.51 -31.75
N VAL A 336 25.35 -36.48 -31.02
CA VAL A 336 24.63 -35.33 -31.60
C VAL A 336 25.67 -34.36 -32.18
N PRO A 337 25.60 -34.00 -33.46
CA PRO A 337 26.55 -33.08 -34.09
C PRO A 337 26.27 -31.62 -33.72
N PRO A 338 27.29 -30.74 -33.67
CA PRO A 338 27.09 -29.30 -33.58
C PRO A 338 26.64 -28.75 -34.93
N THR A 339 25.46 -28.15 -34.99
CA THR A 339 25.00 -27.41 -36.17
C THR A 339 25.59 -26.00 -36.17
N SER A 340 26.60 -25.79 -37.02
CA SER A 340 27.01 -24.49 -37.53
C SER A 340 26.58 -24.36 -39.00
N VAL A 341 25.59 -23.52 -39.30
CA VAL A 341 25.35 -22.88 -40.62
C VAL A 341 24.56 -21.61 -40.30
N ALA A 342 25.15 -20.41 -40.28
CA ALA A 342 25.53 -19.56 -41.42
C ALA A 342 24.34 -18.93 -42.18
N ASN A 343 24.47 -17.61 -42.35
CA ASN A 343 23.95 -16.74 -43.40
C ASN A 343 22.55 -16.09 -43.30
N ALA A 344 22.64 -14.77 -43.17
CA ALA A 344 22.10 -13.78 -44.10
C ALA A 344 20.57 -13.61 -44.19
N HIS A 345 20.09 -12.52 -43.63
CA HIS A 345 19.20 -11.66 -44.42
C HIS A 345 19.45 -10.18 -44.12
N ASP A 346 20.11 -9.58 -45.09
CA ASP A 346 20.07 -8.17 -45.44
C ASP A 346 18.64 -7.84 -45.91
N GLN A 347 18.00 -6.83 -45.32
CA GLN A 347 16.90 -6.09 -45.96
C GLN A 347 16.91 -4.62 -45.52
N MET A 348 17.37 -3.81 -46.47
CA MET A 348 17.10 -2.39 -46.66
C MET A 348 15.59 -2.05 -46.71
N TYR A 349 15.33 -0.74 -46.55
CA TYR A 349 14.10 0.05 -46.72
C TYR A 349 13.19 0.06 -45.48
N LYS A 350 12.92 1.20 -44.82
CA LYS A 350 12.76 2.57 -45.29
C LYS A 350 12.95 3.56 -44.15
#